data_AF-E9K0E3-F1
#
_entry.id   AF-E9K0E3-F1
#
_cell.length_a   1.000
_cell.length_b   1.000
_cell.length_c   1.000
_cell.angle_alpha   90.00
_cell.angle_beta   90.00
_cell.angle_gamma   90.00
#
_symmetry.space_group_name_H-M   'P 1'
#
loop_
_entity.id
_entity.type
_entity.pdbx_description
1 polymer ?
#
loop_
_entity_poly.entity_id
_entity_poly.type
_entity_poly.pdbx_seq_one_letter_code
_entity_poly.pdbx_strand_id
1 'polypeptide(L)'
;ATNLLRQGYQNQMRYRQTDGSFGLWETTNGSVFLTAFVGTSMQTAVNYISDIDAAVVEKALDWLASKQHFSGRFDKAGAEYHKEMQGGLRNGVALTSYVLMALLENDIAKAKHAEVIQKGMTYLSNQFGSINNAYDLSIATYAMMLNGHTMKEEALNKLIDMSFIDADKNERFWNTTNPIETTAYALLSFVMAEKYTDGIPVMNWLVNQRYVTGSFPSTQDTFVGLKALTKMAEKISPSRNDYTVQLKYKKCAKYFKINSEQIDVENFVGIPEDTKKLEINVGGIGFGLLEVVYQFDLNLVNFENRFQLDLEKQNTGSDYELRLKVCASYIPQLTDRRSNMALIEVTLPSGYVVDRNPISEQTKVNPIQ
;
A
#
# COMPACT_ATOMS: atom_id res chain seq x y z
N ALA A 1 -15.23 -8.05 11.98
CA ALA A 1 -13.91 -8.33 11.40
C ALA A 1 -13.79 -9.76 10.84
N THR A 2 -13.87 -10.81 11.67
CA THR A 2 -13.61 -12.21 11.25
C THR A 2 -14.50 -12.73 10.10
N ASN A 3 -15.76 -12.29 10.02
CA ASN A 3 -16.65 -12.66 8.91
C ASN A 3 -16.15 -12.10 7.56
N LEU A 4 -15.73 -10.83 7.53
CA LEU A 4 -15.16 -10.21 6.32
C LEU A 4 -13.85 -10.89 5.90
N LEU A 5 -13.03 -11.33 6.86
CA LEU A 5 -11.82 -12.10 6.56
C LEU A 5 -12.14 -13.42 5.86
N ARG A 6 -13.19 -14.14 6.28
CA ARG A 6 -13.65 -15.37 5.63
C ARG A 6 -14.16 -15.13 4.21
N GLN A 7 -14.95 -14.07 4.01
CA GLN A 7 -15.41 -13.68 2.67
C GLN A 7 -14.23 -13.26 1.76
N GLY A 8 -13.26 -12.54 2.32
CA GLY A 8 -12.03 -12.15 1.63
C GLY A 8 -11.21 -13.36 1.18
N TYR A 9 -11.07 -14.39 2.01
CA TYR A 9 -10.43 -15.65 1.62
C TYR A 9 -11.11 -16.29 0.41
N GLN A 10 -12.44 -16.45 0.45
CA GLN A 10 -13.19 -17.02 -0.69
C GLN A 10 -13.02 -16.19 -1.97
N ASN A 11 -13.03 -14.86 -1.86
CA ASN A 11 -12.83 -13.97 -3.00
C ASN A 11 -11.41 -14.10 -3.57
N GLN A 12 -10.39 -14.15 -2.69
CA GLN A 12 -8.99 -14.22 -3.09
C GLN A 12 -8.64 -15.52 -3.85
N MET A 13 -9.34 -16.62 -3.55
CA MET A 13 -9.14 -17.90 -4.24
C MET A 13 -9.46 -17.84 -5.74
N ARG A 14 -10.23 -16.85 -6.21
CA ARG A 14 -10.47 -16.59 -7.64
C ARG A 14 -9.18 -16.36 -8.42
N TYR A 15 -8.13 -15.84 -7.77
CA TYR A 15 -6.87 -15.49 -8.42
C TYR A 15 -5.82 -16.59 -8.33
N ARG A 16 -6.15 -17.75 -7.76
CA ARG A 16 -5.24 -18.89 -7.67
C ARG A 16 -5.15 -19.61 -9.02
N GLN A 17 -3.92 -19.84 -9.46
CA GLN A 17 -3.61 -20.49 -10.73
C GLN A 17 -3.46 -22.01 -10.58
N THR A 18 -3.44 -22.73 -11.70
CA THR A 18 -3.36 -24.20 -11.74
C THR A 18 -2.06 -24.74 -11.13
N ASP A 19 -0.96 -23.99 -11.29
CA ASP A 19 0.36 -24.31 -10.72
C ASP A 19 0.45 -24.05 -9.21
N GLY A 20 -0.59 -23.46 -8.60
CA GLY A 20 -0.66 -23.13 -7.17
C GLY A 20 -0.24 -21.71 -6.82
N SER A 21 0.25 -20.92 -7.78
CA SER A 21 0.58 -19.51 -7.60
C SER A 21 -0.65 -18.59 -7.59
N PHE A 22 -0.44 -17.30 -7.32
CA PHE A 22 -1.47 -16.27 -7.45
C PHE A 22 -1.14 -15.29 -8.58
N GLY A 23 -2.13 -15.01 -9.43
CA GLY A 23 -2.03 -14.11 -10.58
C GLY A 23 -2.78 -12.80 -10.37
N LEU A 24 -2.57 -11.83 -11.27
CA LEU A 24 -3.28 -10.54 -11.24
C LEU A 24 -4.76 -10.68 -11.65
N TRP A 25 -5.05 -11.61 -12.56
CA TRP A 25 -6.37 -11.89 -13.10
C TRP A 25 -6.78 -13.32 -12.74
N GLU A 26 -8.06 -13.64 -12.90
CA GLU A 26 -8.61 -14.97 -12.60
C GLU A 26 -7.84 -16.08 -13.31
N THR A 27 -7.48 -15.88 -14.58
CA THR A 27 -6.63 -16.80 -15.33
C THR A 27 -5.49 -16.04 -15.99
N THR A 28 -4.28 -16.20 -15.47
CA THR A 28 -3.06 -15.58 -15.99
C THR A 28 -1.82 -16.30 -15.43
N ASN A 29 -0.63 -15.97 -15.93
CA ASN A 29 0.60 -16.44 -15.29
C ASN A 29 0.71 -15.90 -13.86
N GLY A 30 1.19 -16.74 -12.95
CA GLY A 30 1.47 -16.37 -11.56
C GLY A 30 2.48 -15.25 -11.42
N SER A 31 2.33 -14.48 -10.35
CA SER A 31 3.26 -13.41 -9.95
C SER A 31 3.97 -13.77 -8.65
N VAL A 32 5.30 -13.66 -8.65
CA VAL A 32 6.15 -13.83 -7.45
C VAL A 32 5.70 -12.87 -6.34
N PHE A 33 5.45 -11.61 -6.69
CA PHE A 33 5.02 -10.59 -5.73
C PHE A 33 3.67 -10.95 -5.09
N LEU A 34 2.65 -11.26 -5.90
CA LEU A 34 1.33 -11.63 -5.37
C LEU A 34 1.34 -12.96 -4.62
N THR A 35 2.10 -13.94 -5.09
CA THR A 35 2.16 -15.25 -4.42
C THR A 35 2.81 -15.13 -3.05
N ALA A 36 3.88 -14.33 -2.92
CA ALA A 36 4.47 -14.01 -1.62
C ALA A 36 3.47 -13.26 -0.72
N PHE A 37 2.83 -12.21 -1.24
CA PHE A 37 1.88 -11.40 -0.48
C PHE A 37 0.70 -12.22 0.03
N VAL A 38 0.06 -12.98 -0.85
CA VAL A 38 -1.15 -13.75 -0.53
C VAL A 38 -0.80 -14.96 0.34
N GLY A 39 0.26 -15.69 0.02
CA GLY A 39 0.64 -16.90 0.76
C GLY A 39 0.94 -16.61 2.23
N THR A 40 1.73 -15.57 2.53
CA THR A 40 2.09 -15.22 3.91
C THR A 40 0.94 -14.53 4.64
N SER A 41 0.11 -13.74 3.94
CA SER A 41 -1.13 -13.18 4.48
C SER A 41 -2.12 -14.28 4.89
N MET A 42 -2.34 -15.29 4.03
CA MET A 42 -3.17 -16.45 4.34
C MET A 42 -2.57 -17.26 5.51
N GLN A 43 -1.25 -17.48 5.52
CA GLN A 43 -0.59 -18.17 6.63
C GLN A 43 -0.78 -17.44 7.97
N THR A 44 -0.84 -16.11 7.96
CA THR A 44 -1.10 -15.27 9.13
C THR A 44 -2.57 -15.33 9.56
N ALA A 45 -3.48 -15.38 8.58
CA ALA A 45 -4.92 -15.44 8.81
C ALA A 45 -5.40 -16.75 9.47
N VAL A 46 -4.59 -17.83 9.44
CA VAL A 46 -4.84 -19.10 10.16
C VAL A 46 -5.04 -18.88 11.67
N ASN A 47 -4.43 -17.83 12.23
CA ASN A 47 -4.60 -17.47 13.65
C ASN A 47 -6.01 -16.98 14.01
N TYR A 48 -6.83 -16.63 13.01
CA TYR A 48 -8.15 -16.00 13.22
C TYR A 48 -9.31 -16.78 12.59
N ILE A 49 -9.05 -17.58 11.55
CA ILE A 49 -10.05 -18.44 10.89
C ILE A 49 -9.47 -19.82 10.57
N SER A 50 -10.28 -20.87 10.72
CA SER A 50 -9.90 -22.26 10.43
C SER A 50 -10.19 -22.71 9.00
N ASP A 51 -10.82 -21.86 8.19
CA ASP A 51 -11.29 -22.18 6.84
C ASP A 51 -10.18 -22.18 5.77
N ILE A 52 -8.97 -21.76 6.13
CA ILE A 52 -7.82 -21.67 5.22
C ILE A 52 -7.20 -23.05 5.03
N ASP A 53 -7.12 -23.49 3.78
CA ASP A 53 -6.48 -24.76 3.43
C ASP A 53 -4.95 -24.63 3.50
N ALA A 54 -4.35 -25.31 4.47
CA ALA A 54 -2.89 -25.32 4.65
C ALA A 54 -2.15 -25.83 3.41
N ALA A 55 -2.70 -26.82 2.69
CA ALA A 55 -2.05 -27.36 1.48
C ALA A 55 -2.06 -26.35 0.32
N VAL A 56 -3.05 -25.46 0.28
CA VAL A 56 -3.08 -24.34 -0.68
C VAL A 56 -1.94 -23.36 -0.39
N VAL A 57 -1.73 -23.01 0.87
CA VAL A 57 -0.66 -22.10 1.30
C VAL A 57 0.71 -22.72 1.05
N GLU A 58 0.91 -23.98 1.45
CA GLU A 58 2.17 -24.71 1.23
C GLU A 58 2.53 -24.77 -0.25
N LYS A 59 1.59 -25.17 -1.11
CA LYS A 59 1.84 -25.25 -2.56
C LYS A 59 2.20 -23.88 -3.16
N ALA A 60 1.59 -22.80 -2.68
CA ALA A 60 1.91 -21.44 -3.13
C ALA A 60 3.32 -21.02 -2.71
N LEU A 61 3.72 -21.29 -1.46
CA LEU A 61 5.05 -20.96 -0.95
C LEU A 61 6.16 -21.86 -1.54
N ASP A 62 5.86 -23.12 -1.85
CA ASP A 62 6.76 -24.01 -2.59
C ASP A 62 6.99 -23.53 -4.02
N TRP A 63 5.91 -23.14 -4.71
CA TRP A 63 6.02 -22.51 -6.03
C TRP A 63 6.88 -21.26 -5.95
N LEU A 64 6.68 -20.43 -4.93
CA LEU A 64 7.46 -19.21 -4.71
C LEU A 64 8.94 -19.55 -4.52
N ALA A 65 9.27 -20.47 -3.62
CA ALA A 65 10.65 -20.92 -3.37
C ALA A 65 11.33 -21.41 -4.66
N SER A 66 10.61 -22.12 -5.53
CA SER A 66 11.13 -22.61 -6.81
C SER A 66 11.51 -21.51 -7.81
N LYS A 67 11.02 -20.27 -7.62
CA LYS A 67 11.35 -19.11 -8.46
C LYS A 67 12.64 -18.39 -8.02
N GLN A 68 13.23 -18.78 -6.89
CA GLN A 68 14.47 -18.16 -6.44
C GLN A 68 15.65 -18.59 -7.32
N HIS A 69 16.46 -17.63 -7.75
CA HIS A 69 17.70 -17.92 -8.47
C HIS A 69 18.78 -18.46 -7.52
N PHE A 70 19.80 -19.13 -8.07
CA PHE A 70 20.94 -19.61 -7.27
C PHE A 70 21.63 -18.53 -6.45
N SER A 71 21.65 -17.28 -6.95
CA SER A 71 22.22 -16.14 -6.23
C SER A 71 21.39 -15.68 -5.03
N GLY A 72 20.16 -16.17 -4.86
CA GLY A 72 19.18 -15.73 -3.87
C GLY A 72 18.19 -14.67 -4.38
N ARG A 73 18.37 -14.18 -5.60
CA ARG A 73 17.53 -13.16 -6.25
C ARG A 73 16.16 -13.71 -6.66
N PHE A 74 15.14 -12.86 -6.60
CA PHE A 74 13.85 -13.07 -7.24
C PHE A 74 13.64 -12.11 -8.41
N ASP A 75 13.17 -12.64 -9.53
CA ASP A 75 12.73 -11.87 -10.69
C ASP A 75 11.21 -11.96 -10.86
N LYS A 76 10.62 -10.99 -11.56
CA LYS A 76 9.17 -10.96 -11.79
C LYS A 76 8.72 -12.16 -12.63
N ALA A 77 7.53 -12.67 -12.33
CA ALA A 77 6.80 -13.61 -13.16
C ALA A 77 5.46 -12.98 -13.58
N GLY A 78 5.03 -13.26 -14.81
CA GLY A 78 3.80 -12.67 -15.37
C GLY A 78 3.93 -11.20 -15.77
N ALA A 79 2.79 -10.51 -15.81
CA ALA A 79 2.69 -9.10 -16.19
C ALA A 79 3.34 -8.19 -15.13
N GLU A 80 3.87 -7.05 -15.59
CA GLU A 80 4.39 -6.00 -14.73
C GLU A 80 3.29 -4.95 -14.51
N TYR A 81 2.76 -4.90 -13.29
CA TYR A 81 1.65 -4.01 -12.90
C TYR A 81 2.06 -3.03 -11.79
N HIS A 82 3.17 -3.29 -11.11
CA HIS A 82 3.81 -2.38 -10.14
C HIS A 82 5.32 -2.32 -10.45
N LYS A 83 5.74 -1.29 -11.21
CA LYS A 83 7.11 -1.18 -11.75
C LYS A 83 8.18 -1.05 -10.67
N GLU A 84 7.92 -0.30 -9.60
CA GLU A 84 8.92 -0.11 -8.54
C GLU A 84 9.17 -1.40 -7.76
N MET A 85 8.14 -2.23 -7.56
CA MET A 85 8.27 -3.53 -6.89
C MET A 85 8.80 -4.63 -7.81
N GLN A 86 8.27 -4.74 -9.03
CA GLN A 86 8.54 -5.85 -9.94
C GLN A 86 9.68 -5.56 -10.95
N GLY A 87 10.09 -4.30 -11.06
CA GLY A 87 11.07 -3.85 -12.03
C GLY A 87 12.45 -4.49 -11.83
N GLY A 88 13.04 -4.98 -12.91
CA GLY A 88 14.37 -5.61 -12.90
C GLY A 88 15.54 -4.63 -13.03
N LEU A 89 15.28 -3.32 -13.17
CA LEU A 89 16.28 -2.30 -13.50
C LEU A 89 17.28 -2.03 -12.36
N ARG A 90 16.93 -2.36 -11.12
CA ARG A 90 17.74 -2.14 -9.92
C ARG A 90 18.10 -3.46 -9.25
N ASN A 91 18.60 -4.39 -10.05
CA ASN A 91 19.03 -5.72 -9.63
C ASN A 91 17.93 -6.58 -8.95
N GLY A 92 16.65 -6.23 -9.03
CA GLY A 92 15.57 -6.99 -8.39
C GLY A 92 15.62 -6.96 -6.85
N VAL A 93 16.24 -5.93 -6.26
CA VAL A 93 16.37 -5.78 -4.80
C VAL A 93 15.00 -5.65 -4.14
N ALA A 94 14.12 -4.78 -4.65
CA ALA A 94 12.78 -4.58 -4.06
C ALA A 94 11.99 -5.89 -3.95
N LEU A 95 11.84 -6.62 -5.07
CA LEU A 95 11.12 -7.90 -5.08
C LEU A 95 11.77 -8.94 -4.16
N THR A 96 13.10 -9.05 -4.21
CA THR A 96 13.83 -10.00 -3.36
C THR A 96 13.63 -9.68 -1.88
N SER A 97 13.81 -8.42 -1.48
CA SER A 97 13.57 -7.95 -0.11
C SER A 97 12.13 -8.15 0.33
N TYR A 98 11.15 -7.90 -0.56
CA TYR A 98 9.74 -8.09 -0.24
C TYR A 98 9.41 -9.56 0.04
N VAL A 99 9.87 -10.49 -0.82
CA VAL A 99 9.67 -11.93 -0.62
C VAL A 99 10.26 -12.38 0.72
N LEU A 100 11.49 -11.94 1.02
CA LEU A 100 12.16 -12.27 2.28
C LEU A 100 11.42 -11.71 3.49
N MET A 101 11.04 -10.43 3.45
CA MET A 101 10.24 -9.79 4.48
C MET A 101 8.94 -10.57 4.72
N ALA A 102 8.19 -10.88 3.66
CA ALA A 102 6.92 -11.58 3.77
C ALA A 102 7.07 -12.95 4.46
N LEU A 103 8.13 -13.72 4.13
CA LEU A 103 8.43 -14.99 4.78
C LEU A 103 8.88 -14.80 6.24
N LEU A 104 9.64 -13.74 6.53
CA LEU A 104 10.17 -13.46 7.86
C LEU A 104 9.11 -12.97 8.86
N GLU A 105 8.02 -12.38 8.39
CA GLU A 105 6.91 -11.91 9.22
C GLU A 105 6.06 -13.05 9.81
N ASN A 106 6.24 -14.28 9.33
CA ASN A 106 5.49 -15.44 9.79
C ASN A 106 6.42 -16.58 10.22
N ASP A 107 6.36 -16.99 11.49
CA ASP A 107 7.28 -17.98 12.06
C ASP A 107 7.22 -19.35 11.36
N ILE A 108 6.04 -19.78 10.92
CA ILE A 108 5.86 -21.06 10.22
C ILE A 108 6.52 -21.00 8.84
N ALA A 109 6.26 -19.93 8.07
CA ALA A 109 6.87 -19.73 6.77
C ALA A 109 8.40 -19.56 6.88
N LYS A 110 8.87 -18.81 7.89
CA LYS A 110 10.29 -18.63 8.21
C LYS A 110 11.00 -19.95 8.48
N ALA A 111 10.38 -20.83 9.27
CA ALA A 111 10.95 -22.14 9.59
C ALA A 111 10.99 -23.06 8.37
N LYS A 112 9.90 -23.14 7.60
CA LYS A 112 9.79 -24.03 6.43
C LYS A 112 10.68 -23.60 5.25
N HIS A 113 10.90 -22.30 5.06
CA HIS A 113 11.66 -21.75 3.93
C HIS A 113 12.98 -21.09 4.35
N ALA A 114 13.65 -21.61 5.38
CA ALA A 114 14.91 -21.08 5.89
C ALA A 114 16.02 -20.99 4.82
N GLU A 115 16.09 -21.94 3.88
CA GLU A 115 17.06 -21.92 2.78
C GLU A 115 16.85 -20.71 1.85
N VAL A 116 15.58 -20.39 1.55
CA VAL A 116 15.22 -19.23 0.71
C VAL A 116 15.67 -17.95 1.40
N ILE A 117 15.43 -17.84 2.70
CA ILE A 117 15.81 -16.70 3.51
C ILE A 117 17.33 -16.55 3.55
N GLN A 118 18.07 -17.64 3.78
CA GLN A 118 19.53 -17.63 3.84
C GLN A 118 20.14 -17.14 2.53
N LYS A 119 19.74 -17.71 1.39
CA LYS A 119 20.24 -17.31 0.07
C LYS A 119 19.88 -15.85 -0.25
N GLY A 120 18.65 -15.45 0.05
CA GLY A 120 18.21 -14.08 -0.22
C GLY A 120 18.91 -13.05 0.67
N MET A 121 19.20 -13.34 1.94
CA MET A 121 19.99 -12.44 2.79
C MET A 121 21.44 -12.33 2.30
N THR A 122 22.04 -13.43 1.82
CA THR A 122 23.34 -13.38 1.13
C THR A 122 23.27 -12.49 -0.11
N TYR A 123 22.19 -12.58 -0.90
CA TYR A 123 21.98 -11.69 -2.04
C TYR A 123 21.94 -10.21 -1.64
N LEU A 124 21.12 -9.86 -0.64
CA LEU A 124 20.98 -8.49 -0.17
C LEU A 124 22.29 -7.93 0.39
N SER A 125 23.05 -8.75 1.14
CA SER A 125 24.37 -8.39 1.65
C SER A 125 25.34 -8.04 0.51
N ASN A 126 25.38 -8.87 -0.54
CA ASN A 126 26.21 -8.62 -1.72
C ASN A 126 25.79 -7.38 -2.53
N GLN A 127 24.49 -7.05 -2.55
CA GLN A 127 23.98 -5.89 -3.28
C GLN A 127 24.04 -4.59 -2.48
N PHE A 128 24.22 -4.63 -1.15
CA PHE A 128 24.02 -3.50 -0.25
C PHE A 128 24.71 -2.19 -0.69
N GLY A 129 25.97 -2.28 -1.10
CA GLY A 129 26.75 -1.12 -1.57
C GLY A 129 26.15 -0.42 -2.80
N SER A 130 25.36 -1.13 -3.60
CA SER A 130 24.72 -0.63 -4.83
C SER A 130 23.26 -0.18 -4.64
N ILE A 131 22.65 -0.41 -3.47
CA ILE A 131 21.27 0.01 -3.20
C ILE A 131 21.23 1.53 -2.98
N ASN A 132 20.88 2.28 -4.01
CA ASN A 132 20.84 3.75 -3.99
C ASN A 132 19.42 4.32 -4.15
N ASN A 133 18.40 3.46 -4.21
CA ASN A 133 16.99 3.85 -4.26
C ASN A 133 16.36 3.61 -2.87
N ALA A 134 15.71 4.63 -2.31
CA ALA A 134 15.14 4.55 -0.97
C ALA A 134 13.98 3.54 -0.86
N TYR A 135 13.21 3.32 -1.94
CA TYR A 135 12.16 2.31 -1.97
C TYR A 135 12.76 0.93 -1.73
N ASP A 136 13.73 0.54 -2.55
CA ASP A 136 14.44 -0.73 -2.44
C ASP A 136 15.12 -0.88 -1.06
N LEU A 137 15.80 0.18 -0.60
CA LEU A 137 16.52 0.17 0.67
C LEU A 137 15.58 0.05 1.87
N SER A 138 14.40 0.67 1.83
CA SER A 138 13.43 0.61 2.94
C SER A 138 12.93 -0.82 3.17
N ILE A 139 12.62 -1.56 2.11
CA ILE A 139 12.15 -2.94 2.18
C ILE A 139 13.31 -3.86 2.61
N ALA A 140 14.50 -3.65 2.04
CA ALA A 140 15.70 -4.41 2.39
C ALA A 140 16.08 -4.22 3.87
N THR A 141 16.05 -2.97 4.36
CA THR A 141 16.31 -2.64 5.76
C THR A 141 15.32 -3.34 6.66
N TYR A 142 14.02 -3.27 6.35
CA TYR A 142 13.01 -3.92 7.17
C TYR A 142 13.16 -5.45 7.19
N ALA A 143 13.47 -6.07 6.04
CA ALA A 143 13.78 -7.49 5.97
C ALA A 143 15.02 -7.86 6.83
N MET A 144 16.07 -7.03 6.80
CA MET A 144 17.26 -7.20 7.65
C MET A 144 16.94 -7.05 9.15
N MET A 145 16.05 -6.12 9.51
CA MET A 145 15.58 -5.94 10.89
C MET A 145 14.81 -7.17 11.40
N LEU A 146 13.89 -7.72 10.59
CA LEU A 146 13.14 -8.94 10.92
C LEU A 146 14.04 -10.19 11.02
N ASN A 147 15.07 -10.26 10.18
CA ASN A 147 16.03 -11.37 10.20
C ASN A 147 16.98 -11.29 11.40
N GLY A 148 17.28 -10.08 11.89
CA GLY A 148 18.38 -9.85 12.83
C GLY A 148 19.75 -9.85 12.15
N HIS A 149 19.80 -9.49 10.86
CA HIS A 149 21.02 -9.51 10.05
C HIS A 149 22.06 -8.52 10.59
N THR A 150 23.36 -8.84 10.43
CA THR A 150 24.47 -8.02 10.95
C THR A 150 24.49 -6.60 10.37
N MET A 151 24.01 -6.42 9.14
CA MET A 151 23.99 -5.13 8.44
C MET A 151 22.74 -4.27 8.75
N LYS A 152 21.83 -4.72 9.62
CA LYS A 152 20.54 -4.05 9.84
C LYS A 152 20.68 -2.60 10.33
N GLU A 153 21.66 -2.33 11.18
CA GLU A 153 21.93 -0.97 11.71
C GLU A 153 22.54 -0.07 10.63
N GLU A 154 23.50 -0.59 9.86
CA GLU A 154 24.10 0.12 8.74
C GLU A 154 23.07 0.46 7.66
N ALA A 155 22.18 -0.49 7.35
CA ALA A 155 21.09 -0.31 6.40
C ALA A 155 20.10 0.77 6.85
N LEU A 156 19.73 0.76 8.15
CA LEU A 156 18.83 1.77 8.70
C LEU A 156 19.46 3.17 8.70
N ASN A 157 20.74 3.29 9.05
CA ASN A 157 21.44 4.58 8.99
C ASN A 157 21.49 5.11 7.56
N LYS A 158 21.88 4.26 6.58
CA LYS A 158 21.88 4.63 5.17
C LYS A 158 20.48 5.06 4.69
N LEU A 159 19.42 4.41 5.18
CA LEU A 159 18.05 4.80 4.88
C LEU A 159 17.70 6.17 5.50
N ILE A 160 18.06 6.41 6.76
CA ILE A 160 17.83 7.69 7.44
C ILE A 160 18.50 8.85 6.70
N ASP A 161 19.71 8.64 6.18
CA ASP A 161 20.46 9.65 5.41
C ASP A 161 19.74 10.07 4.11
N MET A 162 18.82 9.23 3.60
CA MET A 162 18.02 9.52 2.40
C MET A 162 16.68 10.20 2.72
N SER A 163 16.38 10.49 3.99
CA SER A 163 15.10 11.07 4.39
C SER A 163 15.04 12.58 4.22
N PHE A 164 13.81 13.08 4.04
CA PHE A 164 13.45 14.49 3.97
C PHE A 164 12.78 14.90 5.27
N ILE A 165 12.98 16.16 5.67
CA ILE A 165 12.40 16.73 6.89
C ILE A 165 11.66 18.03 6.51
N ASP A 166 10.41 18.14 6.91
CA ASP A 166 9.66 19.39 6.96
C ASP A 166 9.65 19.85 8.43
N ALA A 167 10.52 20.81 8.75
CA ALA A 167 10.72 21.29 10.12
C ALA A 167 9.50 22.08 10.65
N ASP A 168 8.75 22.74 9.77
CA ASP A 168 7.60 23.54 10.16
C ASP A 168 6.43 22.66 10.61
N LYS A 169 6.32 21.46 10.01
CA LYS A 169 5.28 20.48 10.36
C LYS A 169 5.75 19.37 11.30
N ASN A 170 7.04 19.34 11.65
CA ASN A 170 7.67 18.21 12.36
C ASN A 170 7.42 16.87 11.65
N GLU A 171 7.63 16.84 10.34
CA GLU A 171 7.42 15.67 9.48
C GLU A 171 8.74 15.13 8.95
N ARG A 172 8.87 13.80 8.87
CA ARG A 172 9.98 13.10 8.20
C ARG A 172 9.44 12.07 7.23
N PHE A 173 9.96 12.04 6.00
CA PHE A 173 9.48 11.10 4.97
C PHE A 173 10.54 10.80 3.93
N TRP A 174 10.25 9.87 3.02
CA TRP A 174 11.12 9.53 1.89
C TRP A 174 10.45 9.90 0.58
N ASN A 175 11.09 10.79 -0.18
CA ASN A 175 10.55 11.32 -1.42
C ASN A 175 10.87 10.39 -2.62
N THR A 176 10.16 9.27 -2.70
CA THR A 176 10.18 8.35 -3.85
C THR A 176 8.92 8.53 -4.71
N THR A 177 8.77 7.78 -5.80
CA THR A 177 7.51 7.72 -6.56
C THR A 177 6.37 7.08 -5.77
N ASN A 178 6.70 6.30 -4.73
CA ASN A 178 5.78 5.60 -3.83
C ASN A 178 6.12 5.97 -2.37
N PRO A 179 5.96 7.25 -1.99
CA PRO A 179 6.52 7.78 -0.76
C PRO A 179 5.85 7.22 0.51
N ILE A 180 4.56 6.88 0.42
CA ILE A 180 3.82 6.24 1.53
C ILE A 180 4.39 4.86 1.82
N GLU A 181 4.56 4.01 0.80
CA GLU A 181 5.17 2.68 0.96
C GLU A 181 6.57 2.78 1.59
N THR A 182 7.45 3.59 1.01
CA THR A 182 8.83 3.75 1.49
C THR A 182 8.88 4.24 2.93
N THR A 183 8.10 5.26 3.26
CA THR A 183 8.07 5.87 4.59
C THR A 183 7.49 4.91 5.63
N ALA A 184 6.50 4.10 5.26
CA ALA A 184 5.92 3.09 6.14
C ALA A 184 6.89 1.92 6.41
N TYR A 185 7.62 1.43 5.40
CA TYR A 185 8.69 0.45 5.62
C TYR A 185 9.83 1.00 6.50
N ALA A 186 10.18 2.27 6.32
CA ALA A 186 11.12 2.95 7.20
C ALA A 186 10.58 3.00 8.64
N LEU A 187 9.32 3.41 8.86
CA LEU A 187 8.71 3.46 10.18
C LEU A 187 8.69 2.08 10.87
N LEU A 188 8.38 1.02 10.13
CA LEU A 188 8.47 -0.35 10.67
C LEU A 188 9.88 -0.70 11.14
N SER A 189 10.90 -0.27 10.39
CA SER A 189 12.31 -0.44 10.81
C SER A 189 12.66 0.41 12.03
N PHE A 190 12.13 1.63 12.14
CA PHE A 190 12.29 2.48 13.33
C PHE A 190 11.67 1.83 14.57
N VAL A 191 10.47 1.26 14.44
CA VAL A 191 9.80 0.53 15.53
C VAL A 191 10.62 -0.68 15.96
N MET A 192 11.14 -1.47 15.01
CA MET A 192 12.01 -2.62 15.30
C MET A 192 13.35 -2.23 15.94
N ALA A 193 13.85 -1.02 15.65
CA ALA A 193 15.06 -0.45 16.24
C ALA A 193 14.79 0.33 17.54
N GLU A 194 13.54 0.34 18.01
CA GLU A 194 13.09 1.08 19.19
C GLU A 194 13.36 2.60 19.13
N LYS A 195 13.46 3.16 17.92
CA LYS A 195 13.67 4.59 17.65
C LYS A 195 12.35 5.37 17.72
N TYR A 196 11.63 5.26 18.84
CA TYR A 196 10.27 5.80 18.95
C TYR A 196 10.23 7.33 18.85
N THR A 197 11.16 8.05 19.49
CA THR A 197 11.19 9.52 19.45
C THR A 197 11.41 10.05 18.03
N ASP A 198 12.36 9.45 17.31
CA ASP A 198 12.65 9.82 15.91
C ASP A 198 11.57 9.31 14.93
N GLY A 199 10.78 8.32 15.35
CA GLY A 199 9.66 7.77 14.61
C GLY A 199 8.39 8.63 14.66
N ILE A 200 8.24 9.51 15.66
CA ILE A 200 7.07 10.40 15.77
C ILE A 200 6.96 11.32 14.55
N PRO A 201 8.01 12.02 14.09
CA PRO A 201 7.94 12.81 12.85
C PRO A 201 7.57 12.00 11.61
N VAL A 202 7.95 10.71 11.56
CA VAL A 202 7.59 9.81 10.46
C VAL A 202 6.10 9.46 10.53
N MET A 203 5.60 9.19 11.73
CA MET A 203 4.19 8.95 11.98
C MET A 203 3.32 10.18 11.67
N ASN A 204 3.78 11.39 12.02
CA ASN A 204 3.08 12.64 11.70
C ASN A 204 2.81 12.75 10.21
N TRP A 205 3.84 12.54 9.38
CA TRP A 205 3.71 12.61 7.93
C TRP A 205 2.73 11.54 7.41
N LEU A 206 2.88 10.27 7.84
CA LEU A 206 2.01 9.17 7.39
C LEU A 206 0.55 9.38 7.77
N VAL A 207 0.27 9.80 9.02
CA VAL A 207 -1.11 10.07 9.47
C VAL A 207 -1.76 11.16 8.60
N ASN A 208 -0.97 12.13 8.14
CA ASN A 208 -1.41 13.23 7.29
C ASN A 208 -1.60 12.86 5.80
N GLN A 209 -1.20 11.65 5.37
CA GLN A 209 -1.46 11.14 4.01
C GLN A 209 -2.66 10.17 3.94
N ARG A 210 -3.39 9.97 5.05
CA ARG A 210 -4.54 9.05 5.10
C ARG A 210 -5.70 9.54 4.25
N TYR A 211 -6.41 8.59 3.66
CA TYR A 211 -7.68 8.80 2.98
C TYR A 211 -8.83 8.94 3.97
N VAL A 212 -9.98 9.48 3.53
CA VAL A 212 -11.15 9.77 4.38
C VAL A 212 -11.68 8.56 5.14
N THR A 213 -11.47 7.34 4.64
CA THR A 213 -11.90 6.10 5.31
C THR A 213 -10.92 5.62 6.39
N GLY A 214 -9.86 6.38 6.66
CA GLY A 214 -8.76 6.03 7.55
C GLY A 214 -7.69 5.11 6.95
N SER A 215 -7.92 4.59 5.73
CA SER A 215 -6.95 3.87 4.89
C SER A 215 -5.99 4.84 4.18
N PHE A 216 -5.23 4.37 3.19
CA PHE A 216 -4.47 5.23 2.28
C PHE A 216 -5.03 5.13 0.84
N PRO A 217 -4.74 6.10 -0.05
CA PRO A 217 -5.36 6.14 -1.38
C PRO A 217 -5.09 4.93 -2.28
N SER A 218 -3.99 4.20 -2.07
CA SER A 218 -3.62 3.00 -2.84
C SER A 218 -3.63 1.72 -1.99
N THR A 219 -3.62 0.58 -2.66
CA THR A 219 -3.71 -0.75 -2.03
C THR A 219 -2.47 -1.10 -1.21
N GLN A 220 -1.27 -1.00 -1.80
CA GLN A 220 -0.02 -1.27 -1.08
C GLN A 220 0.23 -0.23 0.01
N ASP A 221 -0.01 1.06 -0.28
CA ASP A 221 0.02 2.14 0.70
C ASP A 221 -0.82 1.82 1.94
N THR A 222 -2.04 1.31 1.74
CA THR A 222 -2.92 0.93 2.85
C THR A 222 -2.34 -0.22 3.66
N PHE A 223 -1.87 -1.28 3.00
CA PHE A 223 -1.36 -2.45 3.70
C PHE A 223 -0.15 -2.12 4.57
N VAL A 224 0.89 -1.50 3.99
CA VAL A 224 2.12 -1.19 4.73
C VAL A 224 1.93 0.01 5.66
N GLY A 225 1.19 1.04 5.23
CA GLY A 225 0.92 2.23 6.02
C GLY A 225 0.15 1.92 7.30
N LEU A 226 -0.93 1.15 7.21
CA LEU A 226 -1.68 0.75 8.41
C LEU A 226 -0.84 -0.16 9.31
N LYS A 227 -0.10 -1.12 8.75
CA LYS A 227 0.81 -1.98 9.53
C LYS A 227 1.85 -1.17 10.30
N ALA A 228 2.44 -0.15 9.68
CA ALA A 228 3.42 0.72 10.30
C ALA A 228 2.81 1.59 11.40
N LEU A 229 1.66 2.23 11.12
CA LEU A 229 0.96 3.07 12.07
C LEU A 229 0.49 2.28 13.30
N THR A 230 -0.08 1.08 13.10
CA THR A 230 -0.53 0.24 14.22
C THR A 230 0.64 -0.25 15.06
N LYS A 231 1.74 -0.72 14.44
CA LYS A 231 2.94 -1.16 15.16
C LYS A 231 3.59 -0.04 15.96
N MET A 232 3.62 1.18 15.42
CA MET A 232 4.09 2.35 16.15
C MET A 232 3.15 2.70 17.31
N ALA A 233 1.83 2.78 17.04
CA ALA A 233 0.83 3.11 18.04
C ALA A 233 0.82 2.12 19.21
N GLU A 234 0.99 0.81 18.96
CA GLU A 234 1.13 -0.23 19.99
C GLU A 234 2.26 0.07 20.99
N LYS A 235 3.32 0.77 20.57
CA LYS A 235 4.51 1.05 21.39
C LYS A 235 4.44 2.39 22.11
N ILE A 236 3.85 3.41 21.49
CA ILE A 236 3.87 4.78 22.02
C ILE A 236 2.58 5.20 22.73
N SER A 237 1.47 4.49 22.51
CA SER A 237 0.18 4.86 23.10
C SER A 237 0.19 4.63 24.61
N PRO A 238 -0.29 5.59 25.43
CA PRO A 238 -0.43 5.39 26.87
C PRO A 238 -1.38 4.24 27.21
N SER A 239 -1.21 3.66 28.41
CA SER A 239 -2.08 2.58 28.90
C SER A 239 -3.53 3.00 29.18
N ARG A 240 -3.79 4.31 29.26
CA ARG A 240 -5.11 4.88 29.52
C ARG A 240 -5.29 6.16 28.70
N ASN A 241 -6.51 6.34 28.21
CA ASN A 241 -7.01 7.59 27.68
C ASN A 241 -7.88 8.27 28.74
N ASP A 242 -7.54 9.53 29.05
CA ASP A 242 -8.30 10.47 29.86
C ASP A 242 -7.92 11.89 29.40
N TYR A 243 -8.61 12.37 28.37
CA TYR A 243 -8.36 13.70 27.82
C TYR A 243 -9.65 14.38 27.36
N THR A 244 -9.61 15.71 27.37
CA THR A 244 -10.67 16.57 26.85
C THR A 244 -10.16 17.29 25.61
N VAL A 245 -10.94 17.22 24.53
CA VAL A 245 -10.73 17.99 23.30
C VAL A 245 -11.76 19.11 23.26
N GLN A 246 -11.29 20.35 23.19
CA GLN A 246 -12.11 21.51 22.95
C GLN A 246 -11.90 21.98 21.50
N LEU A 247 -12.96 21.91 20.70
CA LEU A 247 -13.00 22.43 19.34
C LEU A 247 -13.70 23.79 19.34
N LYS A 248 -12.97 24.86 18.98
CA LYS A 248 -13.52 26.20 18.80
C LYS A 248 -13.52 26.58 17.34
N TYR A 249 -14.65 27.15 16.89
CA TYR A 249 -14.80 27.73 15.57
C TYR A 249 -15.80 28.89 15.63
N LYS A 250 -15.47 30.01 14.97
CA LYS A 250 -16.24 31.26 15.07
C LYS A 250 -16.54 31.66 16.53
N LYS A 251 -17.81 31.56 16.95
CA LYS A 251 -18.28 31.84 18.33
C LYS A 251 -18.75 30.57 19.06
N CYS A 252 -18.61 29.40 18.44
CA CYS A 252 -19.05 28.12 18.98
C CYS A 252 -17.86 27.39 19.61
N ALA A 253 -18.13 26.69 20.70
CA ALA A 253 -17.20 25.76 21.33
C ALA A 253 -17.90 24.42 21.54
N LYS A 254 -17.24 23.34 21.13
CA LYS A 254 -17.65 21.95 21.37
C LYS A 254 -16.60 21.27 22.23
N TYR A 255 -17.06 20.35 23.08
CA TYR A 255 -16.21 19.63 24.03
C TYR A 255 -16.44 18.15 23.86
N PHE A 256 -15.35 17.40 23.74
CA PHE A 256 -15.33 15.95 23.71
C PHE A 256 -14.49 15.47 24.87
N LYS A 257 -15.04 14.55 25.67
CA LYS A 257 -14.28 13.88 26.73
C LYS A 257 -14.09 12.45 26.29
N ILE A 258 -12.83 12.02 26.22
CA ILE A 258 -12.47 10.67 25.83
C ILE A 258 -11.88 10.01 27.08
N ASN A 259 -12.51 8.90 27.47
CA ASN A 259 -11.99 8.00 28.48
C ASN A 259 -11.77 6.61 27.88
N SER A 260 -11.10 5.73 28.60
CA SER A 260 -10.73 4.39 28.10
C SER A 260 -11.92 3.45 27.86
N GLU A 261 -13.13 3.82 28.29
CA GLU A 261 -14.37 3.06 28.03
C GLU A 261 -15.02 3.44 26.69
N GLN A 262 -14.59 4.54 26.05
CA GLN A 262 -15.21 5.12 24.85
C GLN A 262 -14.26 5.16 23.64
N ILE A 263 -13.28 4.26 23.56
CA ILE A 263 -12.19 4.28 22.56
C ILE A 263 -12.71 4.21 21.11
N ASP A 264 -13.84 3.55 20.87
CA ASP A 264 -14.39 3.35 19.52
C ASP A 264 -15.45 4.39 19.12
N VAL A 265 -15.65 5.45 19.90
CA VAL A 265 -16.65 6.48 19.59
C VAL A 265 -16.03 7.58 18.72
N GLU A 266 -16.31 7.52 17.42
CA GLU A 266 -16.01 8.61 16.50
C GLU A 266 -17.03 9.75 16.67
N ASN A 267 -16.53 10.96 16.95
CA ASN A 267 -17.36 12.15 17.09
C ASN A 267 -17.21 13.04 15.86
N PHE A 268 -18.26 13.16 15.05
CA PHE A 268 -18.28 14.02 13.88
C PHE A 268 -18.95 15.36 14.17
N VAL A 269 -18.38 16.44 13.66
CA VAL A 269 -18.97 17.78 13.69
C VAL A 269 -18.93 18.41 12.32
N GLY A 270 -20.12 18.79 11.82
CA GLY A 270 -20.23 19.64 10.64
C GLY A 270 -19.73 21.06 10.95
N ILE A 271 -18.77 21.55 10.16
CA ILE A 271 -18.24 22.90 10.26
C ILE A 271 -18.91 23.77 9.19
N PRO A 272 -19.46 24.96 9.53
CA PRO A 272 -20.05 25.86 8.54
C PRO A 272 -19.04 26.31 7.48
N GLU A 273 -19.46 26.39 6.22
CA GLU A 273 -18.60 26.65 5.05
C GLU A 273 -17.80 27.96 5.12
N ASP A 274 -18.36 29.01 5.73
CA ASP A 274 -17.73 30.33 5.89
C ASP A 274 -16.72 30.39 7.07
N THR A 275 -16.36 29.25 7.66
CA THR A 275 -15.36 29.16 8.73
C THR A 275 -13.94 29.22 8.16
N LYS A 276 -13.18 30.27 8.52
CA LYS A 276 -11.80 30.47 8.04
C LYS A 276 -10.70 29.88 8.92
N LYS A 277 -10.99 29.64 10.21
CA LYS A 277 -10.01 29.18 11.20
C LYS A 277 -10.67 28.23 12.20
N LEU A 278 -9.92 27.23 12.61
CA LEU A 278 -10.25 26.28 13.66
C LEU A 278 -9.17 26.36 14.75
N GLU A 279 -9.58 26.22 16.01
CA GLU A 279 -8.69 26.11 17.17
C GLU A 279 -9.07 24.84 17.92
N ILE A 280 -8.09 23.97 18.17
CA ILE A 280 -8.28 22.71 18.88
C ILE A 280 -7.34 22.70 20.08
N ASN A 281 -7.92 22.66 21.28
CA ASN A 281 -7.17 22.57 22.53
C ASN A 281 -7.36 21.18 23.13
N VAL A 282 -6.26 20.48 23.41
CA VAL A 282 -6.27 19.16 24.04
C VAL A 282 -5.65 19.27 25.42
N GLY A 283 -6.29 18.69 26.42
CA GLY A 283 -5.77 18.63 27.80
C GLY A 283 -6.06 17.28 28.44
N GLY A 284 -5.05 16.69 29.08
CA GLY A 284 -5.12 15.37 29.70
C GLY A 284 -4.01 14.45 29.21
N ILE A 285 -4.25 13.14 29.24
CA ILE A 285 -3.30 12.09 28.86
C ILE A 285 -4.01 11.09 27.95
N GLY A 286 -3.39 10.73 26.84
CA GLY A 286 -3.89 9.66 25.98
C GLY A 286 -3.36 9.74 24.56
N PHE A 287 -3.94 8.92 23.69
CA PHE A 287 -3.71 8.90 22.25
C PHE A 287 -5.02 9.18 21.51
N GLY A 288 -4.96 9.98 20.44
CA GLY A 288 -6.11 10.37 19.66
C GLY A 288 -5.73 11.00 18.33
N LEU A 289 -6.63 10.92 17.35
CA LEU A 289 -6.48 11.53 16.03
C LEU A 289 -7.39 12.76 15.94
N LEU A 290 -6.85 13.85 15.40
CA LEU A 290 -7.61 15.06 15.09
C LEU A 290 -7.66 15.20 13.58
N GLU A 291 -8.85 15.03 13.01
CA GLU A 291 -9.05 14.95 11.56
C GLU A 291 -9.94 16.09 11.07
N VAL A 292 -9.56 16.70 9.95
CA VAL A 292 -10.37 17.67 9.22
C VAL A 292 -10.59 17.12 7.82
N VAL A 293 -11.84 16.78 7.50
CA VAL A 293 -12.22 16.22 6.21
C VAL A 293 -12.75 17.34 5.33
N TYR A 294 -12.10 17.57 4.19
CA TYR A 294 -12.55 18.51 3.17
C TYR A 294 -13.27 17.76 2.05
N GLN A 295 -14.50 18.18 1.72
CA GLN A 295 -15.24 17.73 0.55
C GLN A 295 -15.27 18.88 -0.45
N PHE A 296 -14.57 18.74 -1.57
CA PHE A 296 -14.46 19.78 -2.59
C PHE A 296 -15.42 19.50 -3.76
N ASP A 297 -16.22 20.48 -4.12
CA ASP A 297 -16.99 20.50 -5.36
C ASP A 297 -16.23 21.30 -6.42
N LEU A 298 -15.36 20.62 -7.16
CA LEU A 298 -14.58 21.22 -8.23
C LEU A 298 -15.35 21.18 -9.56
N ASN A 299 -15.13 22.19 -10.41
CA ASN A 299 -15.68 22.19 -11.76
C ASN A 299 -15.14 21.00 -12.56
N LEU A 300 -16.05 20.32 -13.27
CA LEU A 300 -15.67 19.28 -14.22
C LEU A 300 -14.99 19.91 -15.45
N VAL A 301 -13.70 19.66 -15.60
CA VAL A 301 -12.86 20.18 -16.68
C VAL A 301 -11.98 19.09 -17.26
N ASN A 302 -11.64 19.20 -18.54
CA ASN A 302 -10.69 18.30 -19.17
C ASN A 302 -9.30 18.50 -18.55
N PHE A 303 -8.63 17.40 -18.21
CA PHE A 303 -7.29 17.40 -17.64
C PHE A 303 -6.53 16.16 -18.11
N GLU A 304 -5.28 16.37 -18.52
CA GLU A 304 -4.37 15.30 -18.95
C GLU A 304 -3.02 15.49 -18.29
N ASN A 305 -2.50 14.40 -17.72
CA ASN A 305 -1.14 14.35 -17.21
C ASN A 305 -0.58 12.95 -17.43
N ARG A 306 0.44 12.82 -18.27
CA ARG A 306 1.09 11.54 -18.64
C ARG A 306 0.20 10.53 -19.38
N PHE A 307 -1.03 10.89 -19.70
CA PHE A 307 -1.95 10.12 -20.52
C PHE A 307 -2.63 11.05 -21.52
N GLN A 308 -2.82 10.54 -22.74
CA GLN A 308 -3.71 11.13 -23.72
C GLN A 308 -5.02 10.34 -23.71
N LEU A 309 -6.17 11.02 -23.65
CA LEU A 309 -7.50 10.43 -23.61
C LEU A 309 -8.42 11.09 -24.63
N ASP A 310 -8.78 10.34 -25.67
CA ASP A 310 -9.64 10.81 -26.74
C ASP A 310 -11.00 10.10 -26.70
N LEU A 311 -12.07 10.89 -26.82
CA LEU A 311 -13.46 10.41 -26.80
C LEU A 311 -14.19 10.85 -28.07
N GLU A 312 -14.80 9.90 -28.77
CA GLU A 312 -15.56 10.16 -29.99
C GLU A 312 -16.94 9.49 -29.93
N LYS A 313 -18.02 10.27 -30.08
CA LYS A 313 -19.37 9.73 -30.20
C LYS A 313 -19.61 9.25 -31.63
N GLN A 314 -19.95 7.98 -31.80
CA GLN A 314 -20.30 7.41 -33.10
C GLN A 314 -21.79 7.63 -33.40
N ASN A 315 -22.12 7.86 -34.68
CA ASN A 315 -23.51 7.99 -35.11
C ASN A 315 -24.18 6.60 -35.17
N THR A 316 -25.17 6.38 -34.32
CA THR A 316 -25.95 5.15 -34.23
C THR A 316 -27.23 5.19 -35.06
N GLY A 317 -27.69 6.39 -35.46
CA GLY A 317 -28.99 6.59 -36.09
C GLY A 317 -30.19 6.44 -35.13
N SER A 318 -29.94 6.34 -33.81
CA SER A 318 -30.96 6.23 -32.76
C SER A 318 -30.68 7.22 -31.64
N ASP A 319 -31.68 8.00 -31.24
CA ASP A 319 -31.57 8.96 -30.13
C ASP A 319 -31.41 8.28 -28.76
N TYR A 320 -31.67 6.97 -28.69
CA TYR A 320 -31.61 6.16 -27.46
C TYR A 320 -30.34 5.31 -27.34
N GLU A 321 -29.46 5.34 -28.35
CA GLU A 321 -28.25 4.52 -28.38
C GLU A 321 -26.99 5.40 -28.36
N LEU A 322 -26.16 5.20 -27.33
CA LEU A 322 -24.86 5.86 -27.22
C LEU A 322 -23.74 4.86 -27.54
N ARG A 323 -23.04 5.08 -28.66
CA ARG A 323 -21.77 4.42 -28.95
C ARG A 323 -20.63 5.41 -28.75
N LEU A 324 -19.83 5.18 -27.71
CA LEU A 324 -18.69 6.00 -27.36
C LEU A 324 -17.39 5.25 -27.64
N LYS A 325 -16.60 5.74 -28.59
CA LYS A 325 -15.25 5.25 -28.85
C LYS A 325 -14.28 5.93 -27.88
N VAL A 326 -13.56 5.12 -27.12
CA VAL A 326 -12.59 5.55 -26.12
C VAL A 326 -11.20 5.14 -26.58
N CYS A 327 -10.26 6.08 -26.65
CA CYS A 327 -8.87 5.82 -26.97
C CYS A 327 -7.99 6.41 -25.87
N ALA A 328 -7.08 5.61 -25.32
CA ALA A 328 -6.16 6.05 -24.29
C ALA A 328 -4.74 5.53 -24.58
N SER A 329 -3.74 6.35 -24.28
CA SER A 329 -2.34 5.95 -24.38
C SER A 329 -1.49 6.62 -23.30
N TYR A 330 -0.46 5.91 -22.84
CA TYR A 330 0.52 6.48 -21.92
C TYR A 330 1.51 7.36 -22.70
N ILE A 331 1.84 8.54 -22.16
CA ILE A 331 2.82 9.46 -22.75
C ILE A 331 4.19 9.13 -22.16
N PRO A 332 5.09 8.42 -22.87
CA PRO A 332 6.38 8.00 -22.33
C PRO A 332 7.35 9.18 -22.17
N GLN A 333 8.25 9.11 -21.20
CA GLN A 333 9.35 10.08 -21.04
C GLN A 333 10.62 9.38 -20.58
N LEU A 334 11.73 9.65 -21.27
CA LEU A 334 13.05 9.11 -20.97
C LEU A 334 13.02 7.57 -20.89
N THR A 335 13.31 7.02 -19.71
CA THR A 335 13.31 5.58 -19.42
C THR A 335 11.92 5.07 -19.03
N ASP A 336 10.97 5.96 -18.69
CA ASP A 336 9.60 5.60 -18.35
C ASP A 336 8.75 5.41 -19.62
N ARG A 337 8.78 4.19 -20.15
CA ARG A 337 8.16 3.84 -21.44
C ARG A 337 6.72 3.36 -21.35
N ARG A 338 6.30 2.82 -20.20
CA ARG A 338 4.97 2.20 -19.98
C ARG A 338 4.48 2.52 -18.58
N SER A 339 3.16 2.55 -18.35
CA SER A 339 2.61 2.82 -17.02
C SER A 339 2.65 1.59 -16.11
N ASN A 340 2.21 1.75 -14.86
CA ASN A 340 1.75 0.65 -14.01
C ASN A 340 0.42 0.07 -14.54
N MET A 341 -0.30 -0.72 -13.73
CA MET A 341 -1.72 -1.01 -13.99
C MET A 341 -2.52 0.28 -14.18
N ALA A 342 -3.25 0.34 -15.30
CA ALA A 342 -4.11 1.45 -15.66
C ALA A 342 -5.56 0.99 -15.74
N LEU A 343 -6.47 1.84 -15.26
CA LEU A 343 -7.91 1.62 -15.32
C LEU A 343 -8.54 2.77 -16.09
N ILE A 344 -9.59 2.46 -16.86
CA ILE A 344 -10.44 3.45 -17.52
C ILE A 344 -11.83 3.29 -16.95
N GLU A 345 -12.35 4.35 -16.35
CA GLU A 345 -13.73 4.42 -15.87
C GLU A 345 -14.54 5.28 -16.83
N VAL A 346 -15.71 4.77 -17.23
CA VAL A 346 -16.64 5.49 -18.11
C VAL A 346 -17.91 5.77 -17.33
N THR A 347 -18.10 7.02 -16.95
CA THR A 347 -19.32 7.50 -16.28
C THR A 347 -20.35 7.91 -17.32
N LEU A 348 -21.55 7.34 -17.22
CA LEU A 348 -22.63 7.60 -18.17
C LEU A 348 -23.50 8.80 -17.74
N PRO A 349 -24.10 9.51 -18.71
CA PRO A 349 -25.15 10.48 -18.41
C PRO A 349 -26.33 9.84 -17.68
N SER A 350 -27.05 10.63 -16.89
CA SER A 350 -28.22 10.16 -16.15
C SER A 350 -29.26 9.52 -17.09
N GLY A 351 -29.76 8.34 -16.70
CA GLY A 351 -30.78 7.59 -17.45
C GLY A 351 -30.22 6.60 -18.48
N TYR A 352 -28.92 6.63 -18.79
CA TYR A 352 -28.28 5.64 -19.64
C TYR A 352 -27.90 4.38 -18.84
N VAL A 353 -28.00 3.23 -19.50
CA VAL A 353 -27.62 1.93 -18.96
C VAL A 353 -26.82 1.18 -20.03
N VAL A 354 -25.84 0.39 -19.59
CA VAL A 354 -25.04 -0.47 -20.47
C VAL A 354 -25.79 -1.74 -20.85
N ASP A 355 -25.49 -2.30 -22.02
CA ASP A 355 -25.96 -3.64 -22.39
C ASP A 355 -25.19 -4.74 -21.62
N ARG A 356 -25.46 -6.01 -21.95
CA ARG A 356 -24.83 -7.17 -21.27
C ARG A 356 -23.32 -7.27 -21.52
N ASN A 357 -22.82 -6.82 -22.68
CA ASN A 357 -21.41 -6.89 -23.07
C ASN A 357 -21.03 -5.59 -23.79
N PRO A 358 -20.87 -4.48 -23.05
CA PRO A 358 -20.90 -3.13 -23.64
C PRO A 358 -19.63 -2.74 -24.38
N ILE A 359 -18.63 -3.62 -24.39
CA ILE A 359 -17.32 -3.36 -24.96
C ILE A 359 -17.18 -4.16 -26.26
N SER A 360 -16.95 -3.44 -27.36
CA SER A 360 -16.70 -3.98 -28.69
C SER A 360 -15.51 -3.26 -29.34
N GLU A 361 -15.02 -3.77 -30.47
CA GLU A 361 -13.93 -3.17 -31.25
C GLU A 361 -12.61 -2.96 -30.45
N GLN A 362 -12.35 -3.84 -29.48
CA GLN A 362 -11.14 -3.74 -28.64
C GLN A 362 -9.87 -3.89 -29.48
N THR A 363 -8.87 -3.06 -29.20
CA THR A 363 -7.54 -3.23 -29.77
C THR A 363 -6.90 -4.51 -29.24
N LYS A 364 -6.22 -5.25 -30.12
CA LYS A 364 -5.46 -6.46 -29.73
C LYS A 364 -4.10 -6.13 -29.09
N VAL A 365 -3.67 -4.88 -29.20
CA VAL A 365 -2.44 -4.36 -28.60
C VAL A 365 -2.83 -3.47 -27.43
N ASN A 366 -2.12 -3.62 -26.31
CA ASN A 366 -2.18 -2.71 -25.18
C ASN A 366 -1.04 -1.68 -25.35
N PRO A 367 -1.32 -0.39 -25.64
CA PRO A 367 -0.30 0.65 -25.74
C PRO A 367 0.07 1.27 -24.37
N ILE A 368 -0.54 0.80 -23.28
CA ILE A 368 -0.42 1.34 -21.93
C ILE A 368 0.53 0.48 -21.06
N GLN A 369 0.35 -0.85 -21.09
CA GLN A 369 1.08 -1.83 -20.26
C GLN A 369 1.98 -2.81 -21.00
#